data_AF-A0A1D3K7J5-F1
#
_entry.id   AF-A0A1D3K7J5-F1
#
_cell.length_a   1.000
_cell.length_b   1.000
_cell.length_c   1.000
_cell.angle_alpha   90.00
_cell.angle_beta   90.00
_cell.angle_gamma   90.00
#
_symmetry.space_group_name_H-M   'P 1'
#
loop_
_entity.id
_entity.type
_entity.pdbx_description
1 polymer ?
#
loop_
_entity_poly.entity_id
_entity_poly.type
_entity_poly.pdbx_seq_one_letter_code
_entity_poly.pdbx_strand_id
1 'polypeptide(L)'
;MTDTDQPIVAAPIQVLQPLLAGVTKGLIDLARRFACGLADIGLPASFALQGDWAKLTVLTEQGAIAFALMEPEISGLSREGLPIRVGVSLSFGVPDGNDLTDKPETFFYLPASFTVDQLLALGRGQFSPKQFTELLNMSVRHAMSAPRDNFPRSILLMIGERTSLRDSGVMRFELWTQSRGIVDIQNLSPTNNPHIAAAEARSLGFQPTIYRCQSGKFIGFMTTDGGVFL
;
A
#
# COMPACT_ATOMS: atom_id res chain seq x y z
N MET A 1 17.21 41.66 -28.42
CA MET A 1 18.00 40.47 -28.04
C MET A 1 18.14 40.46 -26.53
N THR A 2 17.36 39.62 -25.86
CA THR A 2 17.70 38.95 -24.60
C THR A 2 16.73 37.77 -24.49
N ASP A 3 17.22 36.61 -24.93
CA ASP A 3 16.62 35.31 -24.65
C ASP A 3 16.55 35.12 -23.13
N THR A 4 15.34 34.86 -22.63
CA THR A 4 15.12 34.30 -21.29
C THR A 4 14.01 33.27 -21.36
N ASP A 5 14.07 32.38 -22.36
CA ASP A 5 13.39 31.09 -22.31
C ASP A 5 14.42 30.04 -21.90
N GLN A 6 14.85 30.10 -20.63
CA GLN A 6 15.32 28.88 -19.99
C GLN A 6 14.08 28.13 -19.53
N PRO A 7 13.82 26.92 -20.05
CA PRO A 7 12.76 26.09 -19.49
C PRO A 7 13.08 25.90 -18.00
N ILE A 8 12.10 26.18 -17.15
CA ILE A 8 12.16 25.83 -15.73
C ILE A 8 12.41 24.33 -15.71
N VAL A 9 13.64 23.94 -15.39
CA VAL A 9 14.01 22.54 -15.18
C VAL A 9 13.22 22.12 -13.95
N ALA A 10 12.09 21.43 -14.17
CA ALA A 10 11.39 20.76 -13.09
C ALA A 10 12.43 19.91 -12.36
N ALA A 11 12.53 20.09 -11.03
CA ALA A 11 13.42 19.27 -10.22
C ALA A 11 13.18 17.80 -10.60
N PRO A 12 14.23 16.99 -10.82
CA PRO A 12 14.05 15.61 -11.21
C PRO A 12 13.14 14.96 -10.18
N ILE A 13 12.01 14.41 -10.64
CA ILE A 13 11.10 13.65 -9.79
C ILE A 13 11.93 12.52 -9.17
N GLN A 14 12.31 12.67 -7.91
CA GLN A 14 13.14 11.68 -7.24
C GLN A 14 12.22 10.53 -6.82
N VAL A 15 12.27 9.47 -7.63
CA VAL A 15 11.73 8.17 -7.26
C VAL A 15 12.37 7.75 -5.93
N LEU A 16 11.61 7.15 -5.01
CA LEU A 16 12.13 6.71 -3.70
C LEU A 16 13.07 5.50 -3.82
N GLN A 17 12.89 4.66 -4.84
CA GLN A 17 13.63 3.41 -5.02
C GLN A 17 15.15 3.54 -4.88
N PRO A 18 15.84 4.53 -5.49
CA PRO A 18 17.28 4.71 -5.33
C PRO A 18 17.69 5.00 -3.88
N LEU A 19 16.85 5.66 -3.09
CA LEU A 19 17.11 5.94 -1.67
C LEU A 19 17.08 4.67 -0.80
N LEU A 20 16.49 3.59 -1.33
CA LEU A 20 16.36 2.28 -0.67
C LEU A 20 17.35 1.25 -1.23
N ALA A 21 18.30 1.68 -2.05
CA ALA A 21 19.29 0.79 -2.63
C ALA A 21 20.10 0.03 -1.55
N GLY A 22 20.48 -1.20 -1.87
CA GLY A 22 21.21 -2.10 -0.97
C GLY A 22 20.33 -3.14 -0.25
N VAL A 23 20.99 -4.05 0.45
CA VAL A 23 20.33 -5.18 1.14
C VAL A 23 19.90 -4.75 2.54
N THR A 24 18.61 -4.88 2.84
CA THR A 24 18.07 -4.64 4.19
C THR A 24 18.46 -5.76 5.14
N LYS A 25 19.24 -5.41 6.17
CA LYS A 25 19.65 -6.35 7.24
C LYS A 25 18.72 -6.33 8.47
N GLY A 26 17.72 -5.46 8.47
CA GLY A 26 16.83 -5.24 9.60
C GLY A 26 16.12 -3.89 9.53
N LEU A 27 15.11 -3.69 10.38
CA LEU A 27 14.37 -2.42 10.50
C LEU A 27 15.28 -1.21 10.79
N ILE A 28 16.30 -1.38 11.63
CA ILE A 28 17.24 -0.29 11.98
C ILE A 28 18.03 0.16 10.76
N ASP A 29 18.53 -0.80 9.98
CA ASP A 29 19.28 -0.55 8.76
C ASP A 29 18.37 0.11 7.70
N LEU A 30 17.12 -0.35 7.61
CA LEU A 30 16.12 0.24 6.73
C LEU A 30 15.84 1.70 7.10
N ALA A 31 15.52 1.98 8.36
CA ALA A 31 15.19 3.32 8.83
C ALA A 31 16.37 4.28 8.67
N ARG A 32 17.60 3.81 8.92
CA ARG A 32 18.82 4.57 8.68
C ARG A 32 19.00 4.92 7.22
N ARG A 33 18.90 3.94 6.31
CA ARG A 33 19.05 4.20 4.86
C ARG A 33 17.98 5.16 4.35
N PHE A 34 16.74 5.00 4.81
CA PHE A 34 15.65 5.92 4.47
C PHE A 34 15.96 7.35 4.93
N ALA A 35 16.35 7.52 6.20
CA ALA A 35 16.66 8.83 6.77
C ALA A 35 17.88 9.49 6.09
N CYS A 36 18.95 8.73 5.85
CA CYS A 36 20.13 9.23 5.13
C CYS A 36 19.80 9.60 3.68
N GLY A 37 19.07 8.74 2.95
CA GLY A 37 18.68 9.01 1.57
C GLY A 37 17.83 10.26 1.43
N LEU A 38 16.90 10.51 2.36
CA LEU A 38 16.16 11.78 2.42
C LEU A 38 17.08 12.98 2.75
N ALA A 39 18.00 12.82 3.71
CA ALA A 39 18.92 13.89 4.06
C ALA A 39 19.84 14.28 2.89
N ASP A 40 20.32 13.31 2.12
CA ASP A 40 21.19 13.50 0.94
C ASP A 40 20.52 14.32 -0.18
N ILE A 41 19.18 14.35 -0.20
CA ILE A 41 18.39 15.11 -1.18
C ILE A 41 17.84 16.42 -0.60
N GLY A 42 18.34 16.84 0.57
CA GLY A 42 17.95 18.11 1.20
C GLY A 42 16.69 18.03 2.07
N LEU A 43 16.27 16.83 2.48
CA LEU A 43 15.17 16.63 3.43
C LEU A 43 15.70 16.01 4.73
N PRO A 44 16.16 16.83 5.70
CA PRO A 44 16.71 16.32 6.94
C PRO A 44 15.71 15.39 7.64
N ALA A 45 16.14 14.16 7.90
CA ALA A 45 15.29 13.16 8.50
C ALA A 45 15.97 12.50 9.70
N SER A 46 15.18 12.11 10.68
CA SER A 46 15.59 11.35 11.86
C SER A 46 14.64 10.19 12.07
N PHE A 47 15.04 9.18 12.84
CA PHE A 47 14.15 8.08 13.18
C PHE A 47 14.31 7.64 14.63
N ALA A 48 13.22 7.12 15.20
CA ALA A 48 13.16 6.50 16.51
C ALA A 48 12.55 5.11 16.41
N LEU A 49 13.15 4.12 17.05
CA LEU A 49 12.62 2.76 17.10
C LEU A 49 11.51 2.66 18.15
N GLN A 50 10.44 1.97 17.80
CA GLN A 50 9.23 1.80 18.60
C GLN A 50 8.81 0.32 18.61
N GLY A 51 9.67 -0.54 19.18
CA GLY A 51 9.46 -1.99 19.16
C GLY A 51 9.68 -2.57 17.77
N ASP A 52 8.60 -2.97 17.09
CA ASP A 52 8.62 -3.64 15.78
C ASP A 52 8.42 -2.68 14.58
N TRP A 53 8.39 -1.37 14.84
CA TRP A 53 8.32 -0.33 13.81
C TRP A 53 9.24 0.85 14.16
N ALA A 54 9.50 1.73 13.20
CA ALA A 54 10.30 2.92 13.38
C ALA A 54 9.49 4.17 13.00
N LYS A 55 9.48 5.19 13.86
CA LYS A 55 8.95 6.52 13.52
C LYS A 55 10.04 7.29 12.79
N LEU A 56 9.85 7.58 11.51
CA LEU A 56 10.69 8.46 10.70
C LEU A 56 10.08 9.87 10.74
N THR A 57 10.86 10.86 11.13
CA THR A 57 10.47 12.28 11.13
C THR A 57 11.29 13.01 10.09
N VAL A 58 10.62 13.62 9.11
CA VAL A 58 11.22 14.41 8.03
C VAL A 58 10.93 15.88 8.28
N LEU A 59 11.96 16.71 8.30
CA LEU A 59 11.82 18.16 8.44
C LEU A 59 11.68 18.79 7.05
N THR A 60 10.61 19.56 6.88
CA THR A 60 10.34 20.31 5.65
C THR A 60 10.12 21.78 5.97
N GLU A 61 10.15 22.65 4.96
CA GLU A 61 9.85 24.08 5.14
C GLU A 61 8.45 24.34 5.72
N GLN A 62 7.53 23.39 5.51
CA GLN A 62 6.14 23.46 5.95
C GLN A 62 5.93 22.83 7.34
N GLY A 63 7.00 22.35 7.98
CA GLY A 63 6.95 21.65 9.26
C GLY A 63 7.44 20.21 9.18
N ALA A 64 7.44 19.55 10.35
CA ALA A 64 7.83 18.15 10.48
C ALA A 64 6.70 17.23 10.02
N ILE A 65 7.05 16.14 9.33
CA ILE A 65 6.14 15.09 8.89
C ILE A 65 6.63 13.77 9.45
N ALA A 66 5.73 12.98 10.03
CA ALA A 66 6.06 11.67 10.59
C ALA A 66 5.48 10.52 9.75
N PHE A 67 6.27 9.46 9.62
CA PHE A 67 5.89 8.21 8.98
C PHE A 67 6.26 7.05 9.90
N ALA A 68 5.47 5.98 9.88
CA ALA A 68 5.88 4.70 10.45
C ALA A 68 6.54 3.87 9.36
N LEU A 69 7.70 3.30 9.64
CA LEU A 69 8.38 2.33 8.79
C LEU A 69 8.31 0.95 9.43
N MET A 70 8.05 -0.06 8.61
CA MET A 70 8.10 -1.45 9.02
C MET A 70 8.74 -2.30 7.93
N GLU A 71 9.39 -3.39 8.34
CA GLU A 71 9.93 -4.38 7.41
C GLU A 71 8.81 -4.99 6.56
N PRO A 72 9.08 -5.37 5.31
CA PRO A 72 8.10 -6.10 4.51
C PRO A 72 7.74 -7.43 5.19
N GLU A 73 6.47 -7.83 5.15
CA GLU A 73 5.99 -9.08 5.78
C GLU A 73 6.63 -10.31 5.11
N ILE A 74 6.61 -10.34 3.77
CA ILE A 74 7.26 -11.30 2.88
C ILE A 74 7.43 -10.56 1.53
N SER A 75 8.52 -10.79 0.80
CA SER A 75 8.63 -10.23 -0.56
C SER A 75 7.51 -10.81 -1.44
N GLY A 76 6.50 -9.99 -1.74
CA GLY A 76 5.61 -10.26 -2.85
C GLY A 76 6.44 -10.57 -4.10
N LEU A 77 6.02 -11.56 -4.90
CA LEU A 77 6.69 -11.85 -6.18
C LEU A 77 6.60 -10.66 -7.15
N SER A 78 5.69 -9.71 -6.89
CA SER A 78 5.56 -8.46 -7.63
C SER A 78 6.75 -7.53 -7.36
N ARG A 79 7.55 -7.27 -8.41
CA ARG A 79 8.59 -6.22 -8.44
C ARG A 79 8.00 -4.79 -8.43
N GLU A 80 6.70 -4.66 -8.22
CA GLU A 80 5.97 -3.40 -8.39
C GLU A 80 5.96 -2.57 -7.11
N GLY A 81 6.36 -3.13 -5.97
CA GLY A 81 6.43 -2.46 -4.67
C GLY A 81 7.85 -2.24 -4.17
N LEU A 82 8.07 -1.16 -3.42
CA LEU A 82 9.28 -0.93 -2.65
C LEU A 82 9.36 -1.94 -1.49
N PRO A 83 10.57 -2.35 -1.07
CA PRO A 83 10.77 -3.37 -0.03
C PRO A 83 10.59 -2.79 1.38
N ILE A 84 9.52 -2.00 1.58
CA ILE A 84 9.19 -1.30 2.81
C ILE A 84 7.68 -1.24 2.97
N ARG A 85 7.24 -1.12 4.22
CA ARG A 85 5.87 -0.71 4.50
C ARG A 85 5.86 0.61 5.25
N VAL A 86 4.96 1.50 4.84
CA VAL A 86 4.80 2.84 5.41
C VAL A 86 3.43 2.98 6.04
N GLY A 87 3.38 3.43 7.28
CA GLY A 87 2.16 3.82 7.98
C GLY A 87 2.09 5.34 8.15
N VAL A 88 0.88 5.88 8.14
CA VAL A 88 0.59 7.31 8.38
C VAL A 88 -0.61 7.44 9.32
N SER A 89 -0.80 8.63 9.90
CA SER A 89 -2.00 8.91 10.67
C SER A 89 -3.22 8.93 9.75
N LEU A 90 -4.29 8.26 10.17
CA LEU A 90 -5.53 8.15 9.41
C LEU A 90 -6.70 8.65 10.26
N SER A 91 -7.52 9.52 9.67
CA SER A 91 -8.84 9.86 10.19
C SER A 91 -9.90 9.41 9.20
N PHE A 92 -10.90 8.65 9.68
CA PHE A 92 -11.98 8.12 8.83
C PHE A 92 -11.51 7.33 7.60
N GLY A 93 -10.38 6.62 7.74
CA GLY A 93 -9.80 5.80 6.69
C GLY A 93 -9.16 6.59 5.54
N VAL A 94 -8.72 7.82 5.79
CA VAL A 94 -7.85 8.58 4.88
C VAL A 94 -6.72 9.29 5.64
N PRO A 95 -5.57 9.58 5.00
CA PRO A 95 -4.47 10.31 5.62
C PRO A 95 -4.90 11.69 6.10
N ASP A 96 -4.56 12.06 7.34
CA ASP A 96 -5.00 13.32 7.96
C ASP A 96 -3.87 14.32 8.26
N GLY A 97 -2.61 13.90 8.09
CA GLY A 97 -1.45 14.75 8.31
C GLY A 97 -1.09 14.99 9.78
N ASN A 98 -1.78 14.34 10.73
CA ASN A 98 -1.47 14.45 12.14
C ASN A 98 -0.19 13.69 12.49
N ASP A 99 0.44 14.08 13.61
CA ASP A 99 1.62 13.37 14.10
C ASP A 99 1.28 11.93 14.53
N LEU A 100 2.24 11.03 14.39
CA LEU A 100 2.15 9.64 14.81
C LEU A 100 2.47 9.51 16.30
N THR A 101 1.44 9.47 17.15
CA THR A 101 1.60 9.19 18.59
C THR A 101 1.74 7.71 18.87
N ASP A 102 1.06 6.88 18.08
CA ASP A 102 0.96 5.44 18.25
C ASP A 102 1.29 4.69 16.96
N LYS A 103 1.43 3.38 17.06
CA LYS A 103 1.63 2.50 15.91
C LYS A 103 0.40 2.58 14.99
N PRO A 104 0.56 2.89 13.69
CA PRO A 104 -0.55 2.86 12.75
C PRO A 104 -1.18 1.47 12.66
N GLU A 105 -2.52 1.41 12.59
CA GLU A 105 -3.24 0.16 12.39
C GLU A 105 -3.00 -0.41 10.98
N THR A 106 -2.67 0.45 10.02
CA THR A 106 -2.47 0.08 8.61
C THR A 106 -1.10 0.52 8.12
N PHE A 107 -0.43 -0.41 7.45
CA PHE A 107 0.85 -0.19 6.77
C PHE A 107 0.69 -0.52 5.29
N PHE A 108 1.23 0.34 4.43
CA PHE A 108 1.09 0.27 2.98
C PHE A 108 2.43 -0.04 2.33
N TYR A 109 2.45 -0.96 1.37
CA TYR A 109 3.52 -1.02 0.39
C TYR A 109 3.41 0.17 -0.55
N LEU A 110 4.55 0.75 -0.92
CA LEU A 110 4.62 1.86 -1.87
C LEU A 110 4.99 1.34 -3.26
N PRO A 111 4.43 1.88 -4.37
CA PRO A 111 4.86 1.53 -5.72
C PRO A 111 6.36 1.76 -5.92
N ALA A 112 7.01 0.98 -6.78
CA ALA A 112 8.42 1.19 -7.15
C ALA A 112 8.65 2.57 -7.78
N SER A 113 7.64 3.12 -8.47
CA SER A 113 7.63 4.45 -9.06
C SER A 113 7.28 5.58 -8.08
N PHE A 114 6.99 5.26 -6.81
CA PHE A 114 6.54 6.26 -5.83
C PHE A 114 7.63 7.29 -5.56
N THR A 115 7.25 8.55 -5.49
CA THR A 115 8.19 9.67 -5.44
C THR A 115 8.29 10.24 -4.04
N VAL A 116 9.35 11.01 -3.78
CA VAL A 116 9.51 11.76 -2.53
C VAL A 116 8.32 12.71 -2.33
N ASP A 117 7.88 13.44 -3.36
CA ASP A 117 6.73 14.34 -3.26
C ASP A 117 5.44 13.61 -2.88
N GLN A 118 5.23 12.42 -3.45
CA GLN A 118 4.08 11.57 -3.09
C GLN A 118 4.17 11.10 -1.64
N LEU A 119 5.36 10.77 -1.14
CA LEU A 119 5.55 10.43 0.27
C LEU A 119 5.22 11.61 1.18
N LEU A 120 5.72 12.80 0.88
CA LEU A 120 5.43 14.00 1.67
C LEU A 120 3.93 14.35 1.61
N ALA A 121 3.30 14.27 0.44
CA ALA A 121 1.87 14.50 0.29
C ALA A 121 1.02 13.46 1.06
N LEU A 122 1.43 12.19 1.06
CA LEU A 122 0.79 11.14 1.85
C LEU A 122 0.87 11.46 3.36
N GLY A 123 2.06 11.81 3.85
CA GLY A 123 2.29 12.14 5.25
C GLY A 123 1.62 13.43 5.72
N ARG A 124 1.30 14.36 4.80
CA ARG A 124 0.58 15.61 5.08
C ARG A 124 -0.95 15.50 4.96
N GLY A 125 -1.49 14.33 4.64
CA GLY A 125 -2.94 14.21 4.42
C GLY A 125 -3.42 14.83 3.10
N GLN A 126 -2.54 15.03 2.13
CA GLN A 126 -2.84 15.73 0.87
C GLN A 126 -3.21 14.79 -0.29
N PHE A 127 -3.25 13.49 -0.03
CA PHE A 127 -3.74 12.53 -1.02
C PHE A 127 -5.24 12.72 -1.25
N SER A 128 -5.65 12.79 -2.51
CA SER A 128 -7.06 12.67 -2.84
C SER A 128 -7.59 11.28 -2.44
N PRO A 129 -8.90 11.14 -2.15
CA PRO A 129 -9.51 9.83 -1.86
C PRO A 129 -9.21 8.78 -2.93
N LYS A 130 -9.16 9.20 -4.19
CA LYS A 130 -8.82 8.34 -5.33
C LYS A 130 -7.38 7.83 -5.24
N GLN A 131 -6.40 8.73 -5.09
CA GLN A 131 -4.98 8.34 -4.98
C GLN A 131 -4.73 7.43 -3.79
N PHE A 132 -5.37 7.71 -2.65
CA PHE A 132 -5.23 6.87 -1.47
C PHE A 132 -5.84 5.47 -1.68
N THR A 133 -6.99 5.39 -2.34
CA THR A 133 -7.62 4.11 -2.65
C THR A 133 -6.80 3.29 -3.66
N GLU A 134 -6.20 3.94 -4.66
CA GLU A 134 -5.26 3.31 -5.59
C GLU A 134 -4.04 2.74 -4.86
N LEU A 135 -3.45 3.50 -3.93
CA LEU A 135 -2.34 3.05 -3.09
C LEU A 135 -2.75 1.84 -2.22
N LEU A 136 -3.92 1.89 -1.59
CA LEU A 136 -4.44 0.79 -0.78
C LEU A 136 -4.61 -0.49 -1.63
N ASN A 137 -5.27 -0.38 -2.79
CA ASN A 137 -5.49 -1.52 -3.69
C ASN A 137 -4.16 -2.13 -4.17
N MET A 138 -3.20 -1.29 -4.56
CA MET A 138 -1.87 -1.74 -4.97
C MET A 138 -1.14 -2.44 -3.83
N SER A 139 -1.14 -1.83 -2.63
CA SER A 139 -0.49 -2.40 -1.45
C SER A 139 -1.04 -3.79 -1.12
N VAL A 140 -2.36 -3.97 -1.27
CA VAL A 140 -3.05 -5.23 -1.04
C VAL A 140 -2.68 -6.25 -2.12
N ARG A 141 -2.69 -5.85 -3.39
CA ARG A 141 -2.17 -6.65 -4.52
C ARG A 141 -0.76 -7.13 -4.26
N HIS A 142 0.13 -6.26 -3.83
CA HIS A 142 1.49 -6.63 -3.50
C HIS A 142 1.56 -7.63 -2.33
N ALA A 143 0.91 -7.32 -1.20
CA ALA A 143 0.91 -8.16 0.00
C ALA A 143 0.35 -9.56 -0.22
N MET A 144 -0.60 -9.70 -1.15
CA MET A 144 -1.30 -10.94 -1.43
C MET A 144 -0.75 -11.64 -2.68
N SER A 145 0.19 -11.03 -3.43
CA SER A 145 0.89 -11.67 -4.56
C SER A 145 1.94 -12.69 -4.12
N ALA A 146 2.40 -12.61 -2.86
CA ALA A 146 3.23 -13.64 -2.26
C ALA A 146 2.40 -14.91 -2.04
N PRO A 147 2.92 -16.10 -2.39
CA PRO A 147 2.28 -17.35 -2.01
C PRO A 147 2.12 -17.43 -0.50
N ARG A 148 0.94 -17.85 -0.05
CA ARG A 148 0.64 -18.01 1.38
C ARG A 148 0.37 -19.47 1.71
N ASP A 149 0.85 -19.89 2.87
CA ASP A 149 0.40 -21.12 3.49
C ASP A 149 -1.09 -21.02 3.79
N ASN A 150 -1.81 -22.14 3.64
CA ASN A 150 -3.25 -22.22 3.88
C ASN A 150 -4.11 -21.28 3.02
N PHE A 151 -3.60 -20.81 1.86
CA PHE A 151 -4.38 -20.00 0.94
C PHE A 151 -5.66 -20.75 0.49
N PRO A 152 -6.86 -20.17 0.66
CA PRO A 152 -8.12 -20.75 0.21
C PRO A 152 -8.07 -21.10 -1.27
N ARG A 153 -8.80 -22.13 -1.70
CA ARG A 153 -8.82 -22.50 -3.13
C ARG A 153 -9.14 -21.30 -4.04
N SER A 154 -10.03 -20.42 -3.59
CA SER A 154 -10.21 -19.11 -4.21
C SER A 154 -10.80 -18.07 -3.25
N ILE A 155 -10.56 -16.79 -3.55
CA ILE A 155 -10.97 -15.63 -2.75
C ILE A 155 -11.62 -14.59 -3.68
N LEU A 156 -12.65 -13.90 -3.20
CA LEU A 156 -13.13 -12.67 -3.82
C LEU A 156 -12.55 -11.44 -3.11
N LEU A 157 -11.75 -10.66 -3.81
CA LEU A 157 -11.26 -9.39 -3.30
C LEU A 157 -12.15 -8.26 -3.81
N MET A 158 -12.76 -7.51 -2.89
CA MET A 158 -13.42 -6.25 -3.23
C MET A 158 -12.35 -5.19 -3.51
N ILE A 159 -12.40 -4.62 -4.71
CA ILE A 159 -11.60 -3.49 -5.14
C ILE A 159 -12.50 -2.27 -5.12
N GLY A 160 -12.17 -1.32 -4.25
CA GLY A 160 -12.87 -0.04 -4.20
C GLY A 160 -12.24 0.96 -5.15
N GLU A 161 -13.05 1.76 -5.82
CA GLU A 161 -12.61 2.96 -6.55
C GLU A 161 -13.35 4.16 -5.94
N ARG A 162 -12.85 4.61 -4.78
CA ARG A 162 -13.44 5.74 -4.06
C ARG A 162 -12.98 7.04 -4.69
N THR A 163 -13.92 7.81 -5.22
CA THR A 163 -13.60 9.11 -5.84
C THR A 163 -13.83 10.29 -4.90
N SER A 164 -14.59 10.08 -3.82
CA SER A 164 -14.97 11.10 -2.84
C SER A 164 -15.03 10.55 -1.42
N LEU A 165 -14.82 11.42 -0.42
CA LEU A 165 -15.06 11.05 0.99
C LEU A 165 -16.54 10.73 1.28
N ARG A 166 -17.47 11.22 0.45
CA ARG A 166 -18.92 11.07 0.66
C ARG A 166 -19.53 9.86 -0.08
N ASP A 167 -18.79 9.25 -1.01
CA ASP A 167 -19.24 8.05 -1.71
C ASP A 167 -18.48 6.80 -1.26
N SER A 168 -19.10 5.65 -1.48
CA SER A 168 -18.47 4.33 -1.34
C SER A 168 -17.66 3.92 -2.58
N GLY A 169 -17.66 4.75 -3.63
CA GLY A 169 -16.99 4.48 -4.90
C GLY A 169 -17.70 3.45 -5.78
N VAL A 170 -17.14 3.22 -6.96
CA VAL A 170 -17.46 2.03 -7.76
C VAL A 170 -16.76 0.85 -7.10
N MET A 171 -17.51 -0.22 -6.88
CA MET A 171 -16.98 -1.47 -6.35
C MET A 171 -16.92 -2.48 -7.49
N ARG A 172 -15.80 -3.18 -7.57
CA ARG A 172 -15.65 -4.38 -8.39
C ARG A 172 -15.00 -5.49 -7.59
N PHE A 173 -15.07 -6.70 -8.13
CA PHE A 173 -14.47 -7.86 -7.50
C PHE A 173 -13.40 -8.45 -8.40
N GLU A 174 -12.34 -8.93 -7.77
CA GLU A 174 -11.34 -9.78 -8.39
C GLU A 174 -11.42 -11.17 -7.78
N LEU A 175 -11.32 -12.18 -8.63
CA LEU A 175 -11.18 -13.56 -8.20
C LEU A 175 -9.70 -13.91 -8.13
N TRP A 176 -9.26 -14.31 -6.95
CA TRP A 176 -7.87 -14.62 -6.66
C TRP A 176 -7.76 -16.11 -6.35
N THR A 177 -6.78 -16.77 -6.94
CA THR A 177 -6.51 -18.20 -6.74
C THR A 177 -5.02 -18.41 -6.52
N GLN A 178 -4.65 -19.49 -5.85
CA GLN A 178 -3.25 -19.88 -5.71
C GLN A 178 -3.08 -21.31 -6.21
N SER A 179 -2.22 -21.50 -7.20
CA SER A 179 -1.87 -22.83 -7.71
C SER A 179 -0.37 -22.94 -7.90
N ARG A 180 0.22 -24.06 -7.42
CA ARG A 180 1.67 -24.35 -7.57
C ARG A 180 2.59 -23.20 -7.11
N GLY A 181 2.20 -22.47 -6.06
CA GLY A 181 2.99 -21.35 -5.54
C GLY A 181 2.92 -20.08 -6.39
N ILE A 182 1.89 -19.92 -7.22
CA ILE A 182 1.62 -18.70 -8.00
C ILE A 182 0.22 -18.22 -7.68
N VAL A 183 0.08 -16.92 -7.43
CA VAL A 183 -1.22 -16.25 -7.27
C VAL A 183 -1.69 -15.77 -8.64
N ASP A 184 -2.88 -16.22 -9.05
CA ASP A 184 -3.55 -15.82 -10.28
C ASP A 184 -4.75 -14.92 -9.96
N ILE A 185 -4.89 -13.82 -10.72
CA ILE A 185 -5.89 -12.78 -10.50
C ILE A 185 -6.74 -12.63 -11.76
N GLN A 186 -8.04 -12.86 -11.62
CA GLN A 186 -9.04 -12.73 -12.68
C GLN A 186 -9.99 -11.58 -12.37
N ASN A 187 -10.17 -10.69 -13.35
CA ASN A 187 -11.18 -9.63 -13.25
C ASN A 187 -12.57 -10.23 -13.51
N LEU A 188 -13.50 -9.97 -12.58
CA LEU A 188 -14.91 -10.34 -12.75
C LEU A 188 -15.70 -9.18 -13.36
N SER A 189 -16.91 -9.48 -13.82
CA SER A 189 -17.86 -8.47 -14.31
C SER A 189 -18.15 -7.43 -13.22
N PRO A 190 -18.21 -6.13 -13.55
CA PRO A 190 -18.44 -5.08 -12.57
C PRO A 190 -19.75 -5.29 -11.79
N THR A 191 -19.65 -5.40 -10.46
CA THR A 191 -20.78 -5.51 -9.55
C THR A 191 -20.36 -5.06 -8.15
N ASN A 192 -21.30 -4.48 -7.40
CA ASN A 192 -21.12 -4.17 -5.97
C ASN A 192 -21.67 -5.28 -5.05
N ASN A 193 -22.27 -6.33 -5.62
CA ASN A 193 -22.86 -7.41 -4.85
C ASN A 193 -21.91 -8.62 -4.80
N PRO A 194 -21.38 -8.97 -3.61
CA PRO A 194 -20.46 -10.09 -3.47
C PRO A 194 -21.08 -11.44 -3.87
N HIS A 195 -22.40 -11.61 -3.76
CA HIS A 195 -23.08 -12.84 -4.17
C HIS A 195 -23.16 -12.98 -5.69
N ILE A 196 -23.28 -11.87 -6.43
CA ILE A 196 -23.26 -11.87 -7.90
C ILE A 196 -21.85 -12.24 -8.38
N ALA A 197 -20.82 -11.61 -7.82
CA ALA A 197 -19.42 -11.95 -8.11
C ALA A 197 -19.11 -13.43 -7.77
N ALA A 198 -19.65 -13.95 -6.66
CA ALA A 198 -19.50 -15.37 -6.30
C ALA A 198 -20.23 -16.32 -7.25
N ALA A 199 -21.37 -15.91 -7.83
CA ALA A 199 -22.04 -16.70 -8.85
C ALA A 199 -21.23 -16.75 -10.15
N GLU A 200 -20.64 -15.62 -10.56
CA GLU A 200 -19.74 -15.57 -11.72
C GLU A 200 -18.49 -16.43 -11.50
N ALA A 201 -17.82 -16.31 -10.35
CA ALA A 201 -16.68 -17.16 -10.02
C ALA A 201 -17.03 -18.66 -10.07
N ARG A 202 -18.24 -19.04 -9.62
CA ARG A 202 -18.76 -20.41 -9.76
C ARG A 202 -18.97 -20.83 -11.20
N SER A 203 -19.46 -19.94 -12.07
CA SER A 203 -19.57 -20.22 -13.51
C SER A 203 -18.22 -20.44 -14.19
N LEU A 204 -17.14 -19.84 -13.64
CA LEU A 204 -15.76 -20.04 -14.08
C LEU A 204 -15.12 -21.31 -13.48
N GLY A 205 -15.85 -22.08 -12.69
CA GLY A 205 -15.37 -23.33 -12.06
C GLY A 205 -14.69 -23.15 -10.70
N PHE A 206 -14.74 -21.96 -10.12
CA PHE A 206 -14.15 -21.67 -8.81
C PHE A 206 -15.20 -21.63 -7.70
N GLN A 207 -14.81 -21.97 -6.47
CA GLN A 207 -15.69 -21.89 -5.31
C GLN A 207 -15.08 -20.95 -4.26
N PRO A 208 -15.33 -19.62 -4.39
CA PRO A 208 -14.75 -18.65 -3.49
C PRO A 208 -15.10 -18.94 -2.04
N THR A 209 -14.08 -18.99 -1.20
CA THR A 209 -14.23 -19.44 0.19
C THR A 209 -14.38 -18.26 1.13
N ILE A 210 -13.76 -17.12 0.79
CA ILE A 210 -13.82 -15.88 1.57
C ILE A 210 -13.94 -14.68 0.63
N TYR A 211 -14.41 -13.55 1.16
CA TYR A 211 -14.23 -12.25 0.53
C TYR A 211 -13.67 -11.22 1.49
N ARG A 212 -13.03 -10.18 0.96
CA ARG A 212 -12.64 -9.01 1.75
C ARG A 212 -13.60 -7.86 1.49
N CYS A 213 -14.00 -7.14 2.53
CA CYS A 213 -14.80 -5.93 2.41
C CYS A 213 -13.93 -4.66 2.42
N GLN A 214 -14.54 -3.52 2.13
CA GLN A 214 -13.85 -2.22 2.03
C GLN A 214 -13.11 -1.82 3.31
N SER A 215 -13.60 -2.20 4.50
CA SER A 215 -12.91 -1.91 5.78
C SER A 215 -11.63 -2.72 5.98
N GLY A 216 -11.26 -3.53 5.00
CA GLY A 216 -10.09 -4.39 5.05
C GLY A 216 -10.35 -5.74 5.72
N LYS A 217 -11.54 -5.96 6.30
CA LYS A 217 -11.90 -7.22 6.97
C LYS A 217 -12.23 -8.32 5.96
N PHE A 218 -11.84 -9.54 6.29
CA PHE A 218 -12.20 -10.73 5.54
C PHE A 218 -13.42 -11.41 6.18
N ILE A 219 -14.31 -11.92 5.34
CA ILE A 219 -15.58 -12.55 5.69
C ILE A 219 -15.67 -13.87 4.93
N GLY A 220 -15.93 -14.96 5.64
CA GLY A 220 -16.07 -16.28 5.03
C GLY A 220 -17.42 -16.47 4.34
N PHE A 221 -17.41 -16.97 3.09
CA PHE A 221 -18.58 -17.59 2.49
C PHE A 221 -18.70 -19.05 2.91
N MET A 222 -17.56 -19.71 3.10
CA MET A 222 -17.41 -21.10 3.51
C MET A 222 -16.17 -21.23 4.39
N THR A 223 -16.14 -22.25 5.24
CA THR A 223 -14.97 -22.55 6.08
C THR A 223 -13.85 -23.11 5.20
N THR A 224 -12.61 -22.67 5.42
CA THR A 224 -11.43 -23.12 4.68
C THR A 224 -10.75 -24.28 5.42
N ASP A 225 -10.40 -25.35 4.69
CA ASP A 225 -9.70 -26.52 5.26
C ASP A 225 -8.34 -26.18 5.89
N GLY A 226 -7.74 -25.05 5.51
CA GLY A 226 -6.44 -24.58 5.99
C GLY A 226 -6.45 -23.85 7.35
N GLY A 227 -7.57 -23.83 8.08
CA GLY A 227 -7.68 -23.07 9.33
C GLY A 227 -7.89 -21.57 9.11
N VAL A 228 -7.45 -20.74 10.06
CA VAL A 228 -7.62 -19.28 9.99
C VAL A 228 -6.68 -18.69 8.95
N PHE A 229 -7.19 -18.41 7.76
CA PHE A 229 -6.50 -17.60 6.74
C PHE A 229 -6.46 -16.10 7.12
N LEU A 230 -7.21 -15.71 8.16
CA LEU A 230 -7.44 -14.31 8.58
C LEU A 230 -6.23 -13.71 9.30
#